data_AF-N1PEE9-F1
#
_entry.id   AF-N1PEE9-F1
#
_cell.length_a   1.000
_cell.length_b   1.000
_cell.length_c   1.000
_cell.angle_alpha   90.00
_cell.angle_beta   90.00
_cell.angle_gamma   90.00
#
_symmetry.space_group_name_H-M   'P 1'
#
loop_
_entity.id
_entity.type
_entity.pdbx_description
1 polymer ?
#
loop_
_entity_poly.entity_id
_entity_poly.type
_entity_poly.pdbx_seq_one_letter_code
_entity_poly.pdbx_strand_id
1 'polypeptide(L)'
;KPSRRMDLVVMQRKVKESLIKGVTAYIVERSNKRYVSLGIPHRRGYLLCGPPDCGKSSVINAIAGDFNLSVFSICLSSSELTDDLLKGLVRSLPECALVLLEAVDASGLESRTISSNNSKHNTKSSQSRAKTGITLFGLLNCIDGANAVEHRTLCMTTSTSNTLDPALVHSGRIDMKVLFANANHDVMRQPF
;
A
#
# COMPACT_ATOMS: atom_id res chain seq x y z
N LYS A 1 -17.03 -6.24 -9.46
CA LYS A 1 -17.38 -7.18 -8.35
C LYS A 1 -18.23 -6.42 -7.35
N PRO A 2 -19.26 -7.02 -6.73
CA PRO A 2 -19.97 -6.37 -5.63
C PRO A 2 -18.99 -6.08 -4.48
N SER A 3 -19.05 -4.88 -3.91
CA SER A 3 -18.19 -4.52 -2.79
C SER A 3 -18.81 -4.98 -1.47
N ARG A 4 -18.02 -5.62 -0.62
CA ARG A 4 -18.41 -5.99 0.75
C ARG A 4 -18.51 -4.70 1.55
N ARG A 5 -19.64 -4.42 2.18
CA ARG A 5 -19.78 -3.24 3.05
C ARG A 5 -18.80 -3.30 4.23
N MET A 6 -18.28 -2.14 4.64
CA MET A 6 -17.27 -2.10 5.71
C MET A 6 -17.80 -2.57 7.06
N ASP A 7 -19.10 -2.39 7.36
CA ASP A 7 -19.76 -2.90 8.56
C ASP A 7 -19.61 -4.42 8.72
N LEU A 8 -19.69 -5.18 7.63
CA LEU A 8 -19.51 -6.65 7.59
C LEU A 8 -18.04 -7.10 7.70
N VAL A 9 -17.08 -6.18 7.69
CA VAL A 9 -15.66 -6.52 7.87
C VAL A 9 -15.37 -6.69 9.36
N VAL A 10 -15.04 -7.92 9.74
CA VAL A 10 -14.72 -8.32 11.11
C VAL A 10 -13.23 -8.04 11.38
N MET A 11 -12.96 -7.09 12.27
CA MET A 11 -11.61 -6.72 12.71
C MET A 11 -11.68 -5.99 14.07
N GLN A 12 -10.54 -5.64 14.67
CA GLN A 12 -10.53 -4.91 15.94
C GLN A 12 -11.24 -3.56 15.81
N ARG A 13 -12.26 -3.33 16.65
CA ARG A 13 -13.17 -2.17 16.56
C ARG A 13 -12.43 -0.83 16.55
N LYS A 14 -11.48 -0.63 17.49
CA LYS A 14 -10.68 0.60 17.57
C LYS A 14 -9.86 0.87 16.30
N VAL A 15 -9.31 -0.19 15.71
CA VAL A 15 -8.52 -0.10 14.47
C VAL A 15 -9.42 0.24 13.28
N LYS A 16 -10.59 -0.42 13.20
CA LYS A 16 -11.62 -0.14 12.19
C LYS A 16 -12.09 1.31 12.22
N GLU A 17 -12.45 1.81 13.40
CA GLU A 17 -12.90 3.19 13.60
C GLU A 17 -11.81 4.21 13.24
N SER A 18 -10.57 3.96 13.66
CA SER A 18 -9.42 4.82 13.32
C SER A 18 -9.18 4.86 11.80
N LEU A 19 -9.26 3.71 11.13
CA LEU A 19 -9.06 3.59 9.68
C LEU A 19 -10.16 4.33 8.92
N ILE A 20 -11.43 4.08 9.25
CA ILE A 20 -12.57 4.76 8.62
C ILE A 20 -12.48 6.27 8.84
N LYS A 21 -12.16 6.70 10.07
CA LYS A 21 -12.00 8.13 10.38
C LYS A 21 -10.88 8.76 9.55
N GLY A 22 -9.74 8.10 9.43
CA GLY A 22 -8.60 8.58 8.64
C GLY A 22 -8.93 8.70 7.14
N VAL A 23 -9.60 7.69 6.58
CA VAL A 23 -10.01 7.71 5.17
C VAL A 23 -11.08 8.79 4.94
N THR A 24 -12.07 8.90 5.82
CA THR A 24 -13.13 9.92 5.73
C THR A 24 -12.54 11.32 5.76
N ALA A 25 -11.64 11.60 6.72
CA ALA A 25 -10.98 12.90 6.82
C ALA A 25 -10.27 13.27 5.52
N TYR A 26 -9.47 12.36 4.96
CA TYR A 26 -8.77 12.58 3.70
C TYR A 26 -9.72 12.83 2.51
N ILE A 27 -10.81 12.06 2.41
CA ILE A 27 -11.78 12.21 1.32
C ILE A 27 -12.52 13.56 1.42
N VAL A 28 -12.88 13.99 2.62
CA VAL A 28 -13.50 15.30 2.85
C VAL A 28 -12.51 16.43 2.54
N GLU A 29 -11.27 16.30 3.02
CA GLU A 29 -10.18 17.28 2.82
C GLU A 29 -9.74 17.37 1.35
N ARG A 30 -10.03 16.38 0.52
CA ARG A 30 -9.72 16.36 -0.91
C ARG A 30 -10.25 17.57 -1.69
N SER A 31 -11.39 18.11 -1.27
CA SER A 31 -11.98 19.31 -1.89
C SER A 31 -11.41 20.63 -1.34
N ASN A 32 -10.50 20.55 -0.37
CA ASN A 32 -9.96 21.70 0.33
C ASN A 32 -8.89 22.40 -0.52
N LYS A 33 -9.26 23.55 -1.08
CA LYS A 33 -8.38 24.42 -1.88
C LYS A 33 -7.11 24.85 -1.15
N ARG A 34 -7.06 24.72 0.18
CA ARG A 34 -5.88 25.06 1.00
C ARG A 34 -4.63 24.28 0.59
N TYR A 35 -4.73 22.98 0.30
CA TYR A 35 -3.57 22.17 -0.08
C TYR A 35 -2.93 22.68 -1.37
N VAL A 36 -3.76 22.94 -2.38
CA VAL A 36 -3.35 23.55 -3.65
C VAL A 36 -2.73 24.93 -3.42
N SER A 37 -3.35 25.79 -2.62
CA SER A 37 -2.84 27.15 -2.36
C SER A 37 -1.51 27.19 -1.62
N LEU A 38 -1.21 26.18 -0.81
CA LEU A 38 0.05 26.06 -0.05
C LEU A 38 1.11 25.27 -0.81
N GLY A 39 0.79 24.73 -1.99
CA GLY A 39 1.68 23.84 -2.74
C GLY A 39 2.02 22.55 -1.99
N ILE A 40 1.14 22.11 -1.08
CA ILE A 40 1.34 20.89 -0.30
C ILE A 40 0.69 19.73 -1.06
N PRO A 41 1.46 18.70 -1.46
CA PRO A 41 0.90 17.57 -2.18
C PRO A 41 -0.19 16.88 -1.36
N HIS A 42 -1.40 16.80 -1.92
CA HIS A 42 -2.52 16.12 -1.27
C HIS A 42 -2.51 14.64 -1.61
N ARG A 43 -1.77 13.86 -0.81
CA ARG A 43 -1.61 12.41 -0.96
C ARG A 43 -1.86 11.73 0.39
N ARG A 44 -2.33 10.48 0.33
CA ARG A 44 -2.53 9.67 1.54
C ARG A 44 -2.15 8.23 1.28
N GLY A 45 -1.25 7.71 2.11
CA GLY A 45 -0.80 6.32 2.08
C GLY A 45 -1.22 5.52 3.29
N TYR A 46 -1.70 4.30 3.04
CA TYR A 46 -2.05 3.31 4.04
C TYR A 46 -1.21 2.05 3.83
N LEU A 47 -0.59 1.56 4.89
CA LEU A 47 0.12 0.28 4.89
C LEU A 47 -0.61 -0.71 5.78
N LEU A 48 -1.13 -1.79 5.20
CA LEU A 48 -1.78 -2.88 5.92
C LEU A 48 -0.79 -4.05 6.03
N CYS A 49 -0.35 -4.35 7.25
CA CYS A 49 0.59 -5.43 7.54
C CYS A 49 -0.08 -6.55 8.32
N GLY A 50 0.27 -7.80 8.03
CA GLY A 50 -0.11 -8.94 8.88
C GLY A 50 -0.11 -10.26 8.11
N PRO A 51 -0.38 -11.39 8.76
CA PRO A 51 -0.29 -12.71 8.15
C PRO A 51 -1.13 -12.84 6.85
N PRO A 52 -0.79 -13.78 5.95
CA PRO A 52 -1.62 -14.08 4.79
C PRO A 52 -3.06 -14.39 5.22
N ASP A 53 -4.01 -14.11 4.34
CA ASP A 53 -5.44 -14.39 4.54
C ASP A 53 -6.14 -13.67 5.72
N CYS A 54 -5.51 -12.71 6.38
CA CYS A 54 -6.17 -11.85 7.38
C CYS A 54 -7.11 -10.78 6.79
N GLY A 55 -7.50 -10.87 5.52
CA GLY A 55 -8.48 -9.97 4.91
C GLY A 55 -7.99 -8.55 4.56
N LYS A 56 -6.67 -8.30 4.50
CA LYS A 56 -6.08 -6.98 4.18
C LYS A 56 -6.65 -6.36 2.90
N SER A 57 -6.59 -7.07 1.77
CA SER A 57 -7.17 -6.61 0.50
C SER A 57 -8.71 -6.54 0.55
N SER A 58 -9.37 -7.39 1.35
CA SER A 58 -10.83 -7.31 1.53
C SER A 58 -11.26 -6.04 2.25
N VAL A 59 -10.50 -5.58 3.23
CA VAL A 59 -10.76 -4.33 3.96
C VAL A 59 -10.64 -3.14 3.02
N ILE A 60 -9.61 -3.13 2.17
CA ILE A 60 -9.38 -2.06 1.19
C ILE A 60 -10.53 -1.99 0.17
N ASN A 61 -10.98 -3.15 -0.34
CA ASN A 61 -12.13 -3.20 -1.24
C ASN A 61 -13.41 -2.71 -0.57
N ALA A 62 -13.62 -3.04 0.72
CA ALA A 62 -14.77 -2.58 1.47
C ALA A 62 -14.78 -1.06 1.65
N ILE A 63 -13.63 -0.48 2.02
CA ILE A 63 -13.44 0.97 2.07
C ILE A 63 -13.76 1.60 0.72
N ALA A 64 -13.20 1.07 -0.36
CA ALA A 64 -13.46 1.60 -1.69
C ALA A 64 -14.95 1.53 -2.08
N GLY A 65 -15.66 0.47 -1.66
CA GLY A 65 -17.11 0.35 -1.85
C GLY A 65 -17.90 1.43 -1.13
N ASP A 66 -17.62 1.62 0.17
CA ASP A 66 -18.31 2.59 1.01
C ASP A 66 -18.10 4.04 0.53
N PHE A 67 -16.94 4.33 -0.08
CA PHE A 67 -16.61 5.67 -0.61
C PHE A 67 -16.78 5.79 -2.15
N ASN A 68 -17.32 4.77 -2.81
CA ASN A 68 -17.50 4.71 -4.27
C ASN A 68 -16.21 5.03 -5.07
N LEU A 69 -15.08 4.49 -4.62
CA LEU A 69 -13.77 4.63 -5.26
C LEU A 69 -13.47 3.45 -6.18
N SER A 70 -12.90 3.73 -7.35
CA SER A 70 -12.34 2.70 -8.22
C SER A 70 -11.02 2.17 -7.64
N VAL A 71 -10.92 0.84 -7.49
CA VAL A 71 -9.70 0.17 -7.01
C VAL A 71 -8.88 -0.32 -8.20
N PHE A 72 -7.62 0.09 -8.24
CA PHE A 72 -6.64 -0.39 -9.22
C PHE A 72 -5.57 -1.19 -8.49
N SER A 73 -5.66 -2.52 -8.59
CA SER A 73 -4.66 -3.41 -8.01
C SER A 73 -3.47 -3.60 -8.94
N ILE A 74 -2.27 -3.44 -8.42
CA ILE A 74 -1.01 -3.64 -9.11
C ILE A 74 -0.22 -4.72 -8.34
N CYS A 75 0.06 -5.82 -9.03
CA CYS A 75 0.87 -6.92 -8.50
C CYS A 75 2.34 -6.67 -8.84
N LEU A 76 3.13 -6.31 -7.82
CA LEU A 76 4.54 -5.93 -8.00
C LEU A 76 5.48 -7.12 -8.30
N SER A 77 5.03 -8.35 -8.06
CA SER A 77 5.79 -9.56 -8.37
C SER A 77 5.70 -9.99 -9.85
N SER A 78 4.93 -9.28 -10.67
CA SER A 78 4.83 -9.59 -12.10
C SER A 78 6.17 -9.32 -12.82
N SER A 79 6.67 -10.30 -13.57
CA SER A 79 7.90 -10.17 -14.37
C SER A 79 7.76 -9.21 -15.55
N GLU A 80 6.54 -8.97 -16.01
CA GLU A 80 6.24 -8.05 -17.12
C GLU A 80 6.21 -6.59 -16.67
N LEU A 81 6.08 -6.35 -15.37
CA LEU A 81 5.99 -5.02 -14.81
C LEU A 81 7.40 -4.40 -14.73
N THR A 82 7.60 -3.33 -15.49
CA THR A 82 8.84 -2.52 -15.49
C THR A 82 8.59 -1.15 -14.87
N ASP A 83 9.65 -0.43 -14.53
CA ASP A 83 9.54 0.94 -13.99
C ASP A 83 8.74 1.88 -14.91
N ASP A 84 8.93 1.79 -16.22
CA ASP A 84 8.24 2.67 -17.17
C ASP A 84 6.78 2.26 -17.38
N LEU A 85 6.49 0.95 -17.39
CA LEU A 85 5.11 0.47 -17.41
C LEU A 85 4.36 0.88 -16.14
N LEU A 86 5.00 0.75 -14.97
CA LEU A 86 4.43 1.19 -13.69
C LEU A 86 4.13 2.70 -13.70
N LYS A 87 5.07 3.53 -14.15
CA LYS A 87 4.85 4.98 -14.31
C LYS A 87 3.68 5.26 -15.26
N GLY A 88 3.62 4.56 -16.39
CA GLY A 88 2.55 4.70 -17.38
C GLY A 88 1.18 4.36 -16.80
N LEU A 89 1.08 3.22 -16.11
CA LEU A 89 -0.14 2.79 -15.41
C LEU A 89 -0.57 3.82 -14.37
N VAL A 90 0.32 4.20 -13.46
CA VAL A 90 0.00 5.14 -12.38
C VAL A 90 -0.40 6.51 -12.93
N ARG A 91 0.15 6.94 -14.08
CA ARG A 91 -0.26 8.20 -14.73
C ARG A 91 -1.61 8.11 -15.45
N SER A 92 -1.96 6.96 -16.03
CA SER A 92 -3.24 6.79 -16.74
C SER A 92 -4.44 6.58 -15.80
N LEU A 93 -4.20 6.30 -14.52
CA LEU A 93 -5.27 6.16 -13.55
C LEU A 93 -6.05 7.47 -13.36
N PRO A 94 -7.39 7.39 -13.26
CA PRO A 94 -8.21 8.57 -13.01
C PRO A 94 -7.89 9.20 -11.66
N GLU A 95 -8.25 10.48 -11.54
CA GLU A 95 -8.35 11.10 -10.23
C GLU A 95 -9.41 10.37 -9.39
N CYS A 96 -9.29 10.48 -8.07
CA CYS A 96 -10.20 9.85 -7.10
C CYS A 96 -10.12 8.32 -7.08
N ALA A 97 -9.01 7.75 -7.56
CA ALA A 97 -8.75 6.33 -7.50
C ALA A 97 -8.08 5.90 -6.18
N LEU A 98 -8.36 4.65 -5.78
CA LEU A 98 -7.56 3.92 -4.81
C LEU A 98 -6.57 3.02 -5.57
N VAL A 99 -5.27 3.25 -5.36
CA VAL A 99 -4.20 2.44 -5.91
C VAL A 99 -3.79 1.41 -4.86
N LEU A 100 -3.93 0.13 -5.18
CA LEU A 100 -3.57 -0.98 -4.30
C LEU A 100 -2.30 -1.65 -4.82
N LEU A 101 -1.23 -1.61 -4.04
CA LEU A 101 -0.02 -2.40 -4.28
C LEU A 101 -0.06 -3.65 -3.41
N GLU A 102 -0.19 -4.82 -4.03
CA GLU A 102 -0.31 -6.07 -3.29
C GLU A 102 1.04 -6.75 -3.05
N ALA A 103 1.21 -7.30 -1.84
CA ALA A 103 2.37 -8.09 -1.43
C ALA A 103 3.72 -7.40 -1.75
N VAL A 104 3.87 -6.16 -1.26
CA VAL A 104 5.07 -5.32 -1.49
C VAL A 104 6.38 -5.93 -0.95
N ASP A 105 6.27 -6.91 -0.07
CA ASP A 105 7.35 -7.74 0.47
C ASP A 105 7.78 -8.86 -0.50
N ALA A 106 6.86 -9.38 -1.31
CA ALA A 106 7.14 -10.45 -2.27
C ALA A 106 7.86 -9.95 -3.53
N SER A 107 7.84 -8.65 -3.81
CA SER A 107 8.44 -8.06 -5.02
C SER A 107 9.96 -7.90 -4.97
N GLY A 108 10.63 -8.33 -3.89
CA GLY A 108 12.09 -8.24 -3.78
C GLY A 108 12.62 -6.81 -3.68
N LEU A 109 11.75 -5.86 -3.30
CA LEU A 109 12.09 -4.46 -3.05
C LEU A 109 12.64 -4.23 -1.63
N GLU A 110 13.03 -5.30 -0.96
CA GLU A 110 13.57 -5.30 0.41
C GLU A 110 14.83 -4.44 0.51
N SER A 111 15.02 -3.86 1.69
CA SER A 111 16.16 -3.00 2.03
C SER A 111 17.49 -3.64 1.60
N ARG A 112 18.20 -2.98 0.68
CA ARG A 112 19.60 -3.34 0.34
C ARG A 112 20.60 -2.91 1.42
N THR A 113 20.13 -2.30 2.51
CA THR A 113 21.04 -1.87 3.57
C THR A 113 21.42 -3.07 4.44
N ILE A 114 22.74 -3.28 4.53
CA ILE A 114 23.48 -4.30 5.31
C ILE A 114 23.71 -5.64 4.58
N SER A 115 24.47 -5.60 3.48
CA SER A 115 25.44 -6.67 3.14
C SER A 115 26.68 -6.16 2.39
N SER A 116 26.94 -4.84 2.39
CA SER A 116 28.12 -4.26 1.73
C SER A 116 29.37 -4.21 2.59
N ASN A 117 29.47 -5.00 3.66
CA ASN A 117 30.73 -5.19 4.37
C ASN A 117 31.06 -6.68 4.50
N ASN A 118 32.18 -7.05 3.87
CA ASN A 118 32.89 -8.33 3.93
C ASN A 118 32.18 -9.54 3.32
N SER A 119 32.50 -9.82 2.05
CA SER A 119 33.39 -10.94 1.72
C SER A 119 33.55 -11.12 0.22
N LYS A 120 34.80 -11.01 -0.24
CA LYS A 120 35.27 -11.72 -1.43
C LYS A 120 35.13 -13.23 -1.15
N HIS A 121 33.99 -13.84 -1.44
CA HIS A 121 33.93 -15.29 -1.61
C HIS A 121 32.73 -15.70 -2.46
N ASN A 122 33.06 -16.26 -3.62
CA ASN A 122 32.20 -17.13 -4.41
C ASN A 122 31.51 -18.16 -3.49
N THR A 123 30.20 -18.04 -3.31
CA THR A 123 29.33 -19.22 -3.15
C THR A 123 28.02 -18.97 -3.90
N LYS A 124 27.81 -19.83 -4.89
CA LYS A 124 26.60 -19.97 -5.68
C LYS A 124 25.48 -20.45 -4.76
N SER A 125 24.69 -19.55 -4.18
CA SER A 125 23.46 -19.92 -3.47
C SER A 125 22.39 -18.82 -3.44
N SER A 126 22.48 -17.82 -4.32
CA SER A 126 21.34 -16.93 -4.58
C SER A 126 20.35 -17.67 -5.48
N GLN A 127 19.57 -18.56 -4.87
CA GLN A 127 18.37 -19.14 -5.47
C GLN A 127 17.58 -18.02 -6.14
N SER A 128 17.41 -18.18 -7.46
CA SER A 128 16.40 -17.61 -8.35
C SER A 128 15.22 -16.86 -7.70
N ARG A 129 15.46 -15.69 -7.09
CA ARG A 129 14.41 -14.67 -7.02
C ARG A 129 14.30 -14.12 -8.43
N ALA A 130 13.15 -14.37 -9.06
CA ALA A 130 12.83 -13.79 -10.35
C ALA A 130 13.18 -12.31 -10.31
N LYS A 131 14.07 -11.86 -11.20
CA LYS A 131 14.38 -10.45 -11.34
C LYS A 131 13.08 -9.76 -11.74
N THR A 132 12.41 -9.10 -10.80
CA THR A 132 11.29 -8.22 -11.10
C THR A 132 11.81 -7.08 -11.96
N GLY A 133 11.03 -6.67 -12.97
CA GLY A 133 11.40 -5.54 -13.82
C GLY A 133 11.33 -4.18 -13.11
N ILE A 134 10.78 -4.15 -11.89
CA ILE A 134 10.63 -2.95 -11.06
C ILE A 134 11.80 -2.81 -10.11
N THR A 135 12.31 -1.59 -10.00
CA THR A 135 13.28 -1.19 -8.98
C THR A 135 12.58 -0.45 -7.83
N LEU A 136 13.17 -0.50 -6.63
CA LEU A 136 12.66 0.26 -5.49
C LEU A 136 12.59 1.75 -5.83
N PHE A 137 13.64 2.30 -6.44
CA PHE A 137 13.67 3.69 -6.87
C PHE A 137 12.58 4.02 -7.89
N GLY A 138 12.32 3.12 -8.84
CA GLY A 138 11.22 3.25 -9.81
C GLY A 138 9.86 3.35 -9.13
N LEU A 139 9.59 2.46 -8.17
CA LEU A 139 8.35 2.50 -7.38
C LEU A 139 8.23 3.79 -6.56
N LEU A 140 9.29 4.19 -5.85
CA LEU A 140 9.30 5.41 -5.04
C LEU A 140 8.97 6.64 -5.89
N ASN A 141 9.60 6.78 -7.06
CA ASN A 141 9.31 7.89 -7.97
C ASN A 141 7.87 7.89 -8.49
N CYS A 142 7.21 6.73 -8.58
CA CYS A 142 5.79 6.66 -8.95
C CYS A 142 4.87 7.15 -7.84
N ILE A 143 5.27 6.94 -6.57
CA ILE A 143 4.47 7.29 -5.39
C ILE A 143 4.61 8.77 -5.06
N ASP A 144 5.85 9.28 -5.01
CA ASP A 144 6.10 10.63 -4.52
C ASP A 144 7.05 11.49 -5.36
N GLY A 145 7.47 11.01 -6.53
CA GLY A 145 8.32 11.78 -7.42
C GLY A 145 7.67 13.07 -7.93
N ALA A 146 8.45 13.91 -8.62
CA ALA A 146 8.01 15.22 -9.13
C ALA A 146 6.75 15.17 -10.02
N ASN A 147 6.48 14.02 -10.63
CA ASN A 147 5.31 13.79 -11.50
C ASN A 147 4.27 12.87 -10.86
N ALA A 148 4.34 12.62 -9.56
CA ALA A 148 3.35 11.79 -8.88
C ALA A 148 2.01 12.55 -8.84
N VAL A 149 0.96 11.91 -9.35
CA VAL A 149 -0.35 12.53 -9.46
C VAL A 149 -0.98 12.63 -8.07
N GLU A 150 -1.62 13.76 -7.83
CA GLU A 150 -2.23 14.09 -6.56
C GLU A 150 -3.64 13.53 -6.44
N HIS A 151 -4.21 13.67 -5.24
CA HIS A 151 -5.57 13.27 -4.96
C HIS A 151 -5.79 11.79 -5.30
N ARG A 152 -4.92 10.91 -4.82
CA ARG A 152 -5.17 9.46 -4.85
C ARG A 152 -4.90 8.85 -3.49
N THR A 153 -5.61 7.78 -3.20
CA THR A 153 -5.37 7.00 -1.99
C THR A 153 -4.47 5.86 -2.36
N LEU A 154 -3.28 5.79 -1.76
CA LEU A 154 -2.38 4.67 -1.92
C LEU A 154 -2.62 3.68 -0.77
N CYS A 155 -2.81 2.41 -1.10
CA CYS A 155 -2.83 1.33 -0.14
C CYS A 155 -1.78 0.30 -0.51
N MET A 156 -1.01 -0.16 0.47
CA MET A 156 -0.05 -1.24 0.31
C MET A 156 -0.41 -2.39 1.25
N THR A 157 -0.25 -3.63 0.81
CA THR A 157 -0.38 -4.81 1.66
C THR A 157 0.95 -5.55 1.76
N THR A 158 1.30 -5.98 2.97
CA THR A 158 2.51 -6.76 3.26
C THR A 158 2.20 -7.89 4.24
N SER A 159 2.90 -9.02 4.12
CA SER A 159 2.81 -10.09 5.12
C SER A 159 3.66 -9.80 6.36
N THR A 160 4.70 -8.97 6.21
CA THR A 160 5.69 -8.65 7.25
C THR A 160 5.76 -7.15 7.52
N SER A 161 5.89 -6.76 8.79
CA SER A 161 6.08 -5.35 9.18
C SER A 161 7.54 -4.87 9.12
N ASN A 162 8.50 -5.80 9.17
CA ASN A 162 9.91 -5.48 9.45
C ASN A 162 10.86 -5.59 8.25
N THR A 163 10.41 -6.06 7.08
CA THR A 163 11.30 -6.25 5.92
C THR A 163 11.15 -5.17 4.84
N LEU A 164 10.20 -4.25 5.00
CA LEU A 164 10.00 -3.15 4.06
C LEU A 164 11.13 -2.13 4.14
N ASP A 165 11.56 -1.64 2.98
CA ASP A 165 12.55 -0.59 2.91
C ASP A 165 12.05 0.67 3.63
N PRO A 166 12.83 1.28 4.55
CA PRO A 166 12.43 2.48 5.28
C PRO A 166 12.00 3.64 4.40
N ALA A 167 12.55 3.73 3.17
CA ALA A 167 12.15 4.75 2.21
C ALA A 167 10.67 4.60 1.83
N LEU A 168 10.13 3.39 1.67
CA LEU A 168 8.70 3.20 1.35
C LEU A 168 7.78 3.69 2.47
N VAL A 169 8.28 3.67 3.70
CA VAL A 169 7.49 3.90 4.92
C VAL A 169 7.67 5.34 5.45
N HIS A 170 8.37 6.20 4.69
CA HIS A 170 8.61 7.58 5.08
C HIS A 170 7.31 8.39 5.14
N SER A 171 7.29 9.41 6.00
CA SER A 171 6.18 10.37 6.10
C SER A 171 5.92 11.03 4.75
N GLY A 172 4.66 11.10 4.32
CA GLY A 172 4.26 11.58 2.99
C GLY A 172 4.12 10.47 1.93
N ARG A 173 4.65 9.26 2.19
CA ARG A 173 4.34 8.04 1.40
C ARG A 173 3.35 7.14 2.12
N ILE A 174 3.55 6.93 3.43
CA ILE A 174 2.67 6.15 4.31
C ILE A 174 2.35 7.00 5.53
N ASP A 175 1.06 7.34 5.70
CA ASP A 175 0.56 8.16 6.80
C ASP A 175 -0.07 7.33 7.91
N MET A 176 -0.55 6.13 7.58
CA MET A 176 -1.18 5.23 8.53
C MET A 176 -0.74 3.78 8.31
N LYS A 177 -0.34 3.14 9.40
CA LYS A 177 -0.05 1.70 9.45
C LYS A 177 -1.18 0.99 10.17
N VAL A 178 -1.69 -0.08 9.57
CA VAL A 178 -2.73 -0.93 10.14
C VAL A 178 -2.14 -2.32 10.32
N LEU A 179 -2.06 -2.76 11.57
CA LEU A 179 -1.57 -4.10 11.90
C LEU A 179 -2.75 -5.07 12.01
N PHE A 180 -2.71 -6.11 11.20
CA PHE A 180 -3.59 -7.27 11.24
C PHE A 180 -2.88 -8.35 12.04
N ALA A 181 -3.54 -8.80 13.10
CA ALA A 181 -3.16 -9.99 13.84
C ALA A 181 -4.17 -11.11 13.53
N ASN A 182 -3.82 -12.32 13.93
CA ASN A 182 -4.78 -13.41 13.97
C ASN A 182 -6.01 -13.00 14.80
N ALA A 183 -7.16 -13.59 14.48
CA ALA A 183 -8.39 -13.31 15.21
C ALA A 183 -8.17 -13.55 16.72
N ASN A 184 -8.46 -12.53 17.52
CA ASN A 184 -8.49 -12.64 18.96
C ASN A 184 -9.94 -12.85 19.43
N HIS A 185 -10.12 -13.12 20.73
CA HIS A 185 -11.44 -13.40 21.29
C HIS A 185 -12.47 -12.28 20.99
N ASP A 186 -12.04 -11.02 20.99
CA ASP A 186 -12.91 -9.87 20.71
C ASP A 186 -13.40 -9.83 19.26
N VAL A 187 -12.55 -10.23 18.32
CA VAL A 187 -12.87 -10.31 16.89
C VAL A 187 -13.79 -11.51 16.63
N MET A 188 -13.53 -12.66 17.26
CA MET A 188 -14.35 -13.87 17.10
C MET A 188 -15.78 -13.73 17.64
N ARG A 189 -16.02 -12.82 18.58
CA ARG A 189 -17.38 -12.55 19.13
C ARG A 189 -18.22 -11.65 18.22
N GLN A 190 -17.67 -11.09 17.15
CA GLN A 190 -18.44 -10.24 16.25
C GLN A 190 -19.34 -11.10 15.35
N PRO A 191 -20.62 -10.73 15.18
CA PRO A 191 -21.50 -11.42 14.25
C PRO A 191 -21.03 -11.22 12.80
N PHE A 192 -21.17 -12.26 11.98
CA PHE A 192 -20.89 -12.24 10.54
C PHE A 192 -21.99 -11.51 9.76
#